data_AF-W6TD87-F1
#
_entry.id   AF-W6TD87-F1
#
_cell.length_a   1.000
_cell.length_b   1.000
_cell.length_c   1.000
_cell.angle_alpha   90.00
_cell.angle_beta   90.00
_cell.angle_gamma   90.00
#
_symmetry.space_group_name_H-M   'P 1'
#
loop_
_entity.id
_entity.type
_entity.pdbx_description
1 polymer ?
#
loop_
_entity_poly.entity_id
_entity_poly.type
_entity_poly.pdbx_seq_one_letter_code
_entity_poly.pdbx_strand_id
1 'polypeptide(L)' 'MIFNDSCNTKLFEAWVTKVWIKKLEPGQIVIMNNAAFHRS' A
#
# COMPACT_ATOMS: atom_id res chain seq x y z
N MET A 1 6.09 12.78 -12.53
CA MET A 1 5.63 11.53 -13.18
C MET A 1 4.22 11.27 -12.69
N ILE A 2 3.24 11.24 -13.60
CA ILE A 2 1.85 10.93 -13.28
C ILE A 2 1.59 9.49 -13.71
N PHE A 3 1.06 8.67 -12.81
CA PHE A 3 0.60 7.33 -13.14
C PHE A 3 -0.86 7.44 -13.61
N ASN A 4 -1.11 7.11 -14.88
CA ASN A 4 -2.41 7.29 -15.53
C ASN A 4 -3.33 6.06 -15.41
N ASP A 5 -2.91 5.04 -14.66
CA ASP A 5 -3.69 3.82 -14.46
C ASP A 5 -4.20 3.76 -13.01
N SER A 6 -5.13 2.84 -12.76
CA SER A 6 -5.72 2.65 -11.44
C SER A 6 -4.82 1.84 -10.52
N CYS A 7 -4.88 2.14 -9.22
CA CYS A 7 -4.28 1.27 -8.22
C CYS A 7 -4.99 -0.09 -8.20
N ASN A 8 -4.22 -1.17 -8.17
CA ASN A 8 -4.72 -2.53 -8.03
C ASN A 8 -3.92 -3.27 -6.95
N THR A 9 -4.37 -4.48 -6.58
CA THR A 9 -3.73 -5.29 -5.53
C THR A 9 -2.23 -5.46 -5.75
N LYS A 10 -1.80 -5.84 -6.95
CA LYS A 10 -0.38 -6.08 -7.25
C LYS A 10 0.47 -4.82 -7.08
N LEU A 11 -0.04 -3.67 -7.55
CA LEU A 11 0.66 -2.40 -7.42
C LEU A 11 0.75 -1.98 -5.96
N PHE A 12 -0.36 -2.13 -5.22
CA PHE A 12 -0.40 -1.82 -3.79
C PHE A 12 0.59 -2.69 -3.00
N GLU A 13 0.54 -4.01 -3.13
CA GLU A 13 1.46 -4.95 -2.47
C GLU A 13 2.93 -4.64 -2.77
N ALA A 14 3.25 -4.36 -4.04
CA ALA A 14 4.59 -4.00 -4.45
C ALA A 14 5.05 -2.69 -3.78
N TRP A 15 4.17 -1.70 -3.68
CA TRP A 15 4.46 -0.43 -3.01
C TRP A 15 4.63 -0.61 -1.49
N VAL A 16 3.74 -1.36 -0.83
CA VAL A 16 3.83 -1.64 0.60
C VAL A 16 5.18 -2.30 0.93
N THR A 17 5.52 -3.35 0.19
CA THR A 17 6.72 -4.15 0.44
C THR A 17 8.01 -3.37 0.14
N LYS A 18 8.05 -2.66 -0.98
CA LYS A 18 9.30 -2.01 -1.45
C LYS A 18 9.55 -0.67 -0.80
N VAL A 19 8.49 0.06 -0.45
CA VAL A 19 8.55 1.47 -0.05
C VAL A 19 8.00 1.68 1.36
N TRP A 20 6.77 1.24 1.63
CA TRP A 20 6.08 1.69 2.84
C TRP A 20 6.58 1.02 4.11
N ILE A 21 6.71 -0.32 4.12
CA ILE A 21 7.18 -1.09 5.28
C ILE A 21 8.53 -0.58 5.81
N LYS A 22 9.42 -0.16 4.91
CA LYS A 22 10.76 0.34 5.27
C LYS A 22 10.73 1.69 6.00
N LYS A 23 9.59 2.37 5.99
CA LYS A 23 9.40 3.67 6.65
C LYS A 23 8.62 3.56 7.96
N LEU A 24 8.12 2.37 8.30
CA LEU A 24 7.38 2.15 9.53
C LEU A 24 8.33 1.83 10.67
N GLU A 25 8.01 2.36 11.84
CA GLU A 25 8.69 2.04 13.09
C GLU A 25 7.98 0.88 13.79
N PRO A 26 8.73 0.04 14.53
CA PRO A 26 8.13 -1.01 15.35
C PRO A 26 7.08 -0.44 16.32
N GLY A 27 5.92 -1.10 16.39
CA GLY A 27 4.82 -0.72 17.28
C GLY A 27 3.83 0.30 16.70
N GLN A 28 4.06 0.80 15.48
CA GLN A 28 3.08 1.66 14.80
C GLN A 28 1.87 0.86 14.31
N ILE A 29 0.69 1.48 14.41
CA ILE A 29 -0.57 0.94 13.90
C ILE A 29 -0.88 1.60 12.56
N VAL A 30 -1.15 0.78 11.56
CA VAL A 30 -1.55 1.23 10.23
C VAL A 30 -3.07 1.16 10.11
N ILE A 31 -3.70 2.30 9.79
CA ILE A 31 -5.13 2.39 9.52
C ILE A 31 -5.31 2.67 8.01
N MET A 32 -6.06 1.81 7.33
CA MET A 32 -6.34 1.92 5.89
C MET A 32 -7.85 2.00 5.65
N ASN A 33 -8.25 2.60 4.53
CA ASN A 33 -9.66 2.59 4.12
C ASN A 33 -10.08 1.19 3.63
N ASN A 34 -11.39 0.98 3.47
CA ASN A 34 -11.96 -0.31 3.07
C ASN A 34 -11.98 -0.54 1.53
N ALA A 35 -10.95 -0.09 0.81
CA ALA A 35 -10.89 -0.35 -0.62
C ALA A 35 -10.79 -1.85 -0.91
N ALA A 36 -11.39 -2.33 -1.99
CA ALA A 36 -11.46 -3.76 -2.30
C ALA A 36 -10.06 -4.43 -2.39
N PHE A 37 -9.08 -3.72 -2.94
CA PHE A 37 -7.71 -4.22 -3.10
C PHE A 37 -6.88 -4.24 -1.80
N HIS A 38 -7.38 -3.68 -0.69
CA HIS A 38 -6.76 -3.85 0.64
C HIS A 38 -7.22 -5.13 1.36
N ARG A 39 -8.24 -5.82 0.83
CA ARG A 39 -8.83 -7.05 1.38
C ARG A 39 -8.45 -8.30 0.59
N SER A 40 -7.45 -8.19 -0.28
CA SER A 40 -6.97 -9.26 -1.16
C SER A 40 -6.09 -10.24 -0.40
#